data_AF-A0A934EWV3-F1
#
_entry.id   AF-A0A934EWV3-F1
#
_cell.length_a   1.000
_cell.length_b   1.000
_cell.length_c   1.000
_cell.angle_alpha   90.00
_cell.angle_beta   90.00
_cell.angle_gamma   90.00
#
_symmetry.space_group_name_H-M   'P 1'
#
loop_
_entity.id
_entity.type
_entity.pdbx_description
1 polymer ?
#
loop_
_entity_poly.entity_id
_entity_poly.type
_entity_poly.pdbx_seq_one_letter_code
_entity_poly.pdbx_strand_id
1 'polypeptide(L)'
;MKKPDNAPTDRHDLPFGALLKCWREEPKRNWQVKRAALEFGVKPATWSRWEAGLRFPAPHQVRPLADFMGVPVCRFFCGPDWRCPCCVRRGE
;
A
#
# COMPACT_ATOMS: atom_id res chain seq x y z
N MET A 1 16.66 -4.26 -31.39
CA MET A 1 16.11 -4.90 -30.18
C MET A 1 14.83 -4.17 -29.78
N LYS A 2 13.66 -4.81 -29.87
CA LYS A 2 12.41 -4.23 -29.35
C LYS A 2 12.48 -4.29 -27.82
N LYS A 3 12.31 -3.15 -27.14
CA LYS A 3 12.09 -3.13 -25.69
C LYS A 3 10.83 -3.95 -25.41
N PRO A 4 10.82 -4.89 -24.45
CA PRO A 4 9.57 -5.54 -24.08
C PRO A 4 8.66 -4.50 -23.43
N ASP A 5 7.40 -4.49 -23.85
CA ASP A 5 6.31 -3.72 -23.27
C ASP A 5 6.01 -4.23 -21.86
N ASN A 6 6.84 -3.88 -20.88
CA ASN A 6 6.56 -4.17 -19.48
C ASN A 6 5.74 -3.03 -18.87
N ALA A 7 4.43 -3.06 -19.12
CA ALA A 7 3.48 -2.43 -18.22
C ALA A 7 3.65 -3.07 -16.83
N PRO A 8 3.67 -2.31 -15.72
CA PRO A 8 3.74 -2.90 -14.38
C PRO A 8 2.41 -3.59 -14.09
N THR A 9 2.34 -4.90 -14.34
CA THR A 9 1.14 -5.73 -14.20
C THR A 9 0.86 -6.15 -12.76
N ASP A 10 1.72 -5.80 -11.80
CA ASP A 10 1.43 -5.99 -10.39
C ASP A 10 2.02 -4.82 -9.59
N ARG A 11 1.21 -4.06 -8.84
CA ARG A 11 1.68 -2.88 -8.06
C ARG A 11 2.42 -3.31 -6.78
N HIS A 12 3.10 -4.44 -6.87
CA HIS A 12 3.77 -5.14 -5.78
C HIS A 12 5.15 -4.57 -5.45
N ASP A 13 5.68 -3.72 -6.33
CA ASP A 13 7.07 -3.24 -6.28
C ASP A 13 7.23 -1.83 -5.69
N LEU A 14 6.13 -1.24 -5.20
CA LEU A 14 6.13 0.14 -4.73
C LEU A 14 6.53 0.23 -3.24
N PRO A 15 7.34 1.23 -2.84
CA PRO A 15 7.55 1.53 -1.42
C PRO A 15 6.22 1.88 -0.76
N PHE A 16 6.07 1.58 0.54
CA PHE A 16 4.81 1.72 1.29
C PHE A 16 4.04 3.01 1.00
N GLY A 17 4.71 4.17 1.01
CA GLY A 17 4.05 5.46 0.75
C GLY A 17 3.46 5.56 -0.66
N ALA A 18 4.20 5.07 -1.66
CA ALA A 18 3.71 5.02 -3.04
C ALA A 18 2.58 3.99 -3.21
N LEU A 19 2.68 2.84 -2.54
CA LEU A 19 1.61 1.84 -2.50
C LEU A 19 0.31 2.44 -1.93
N LEU A 20 0.40 3.15 -0.79
CA LEU A 20 -0.73 3.81 -0.15
C LEU A 20 -1.34 4.90 -1.06
N LYS A 21 -0.49 5.69 -1.71
CA LYS A 21 -0.91 6.71 -2.67
C LYS A 21 -1.63 6.11 -3.87
N CYS A 22 -1.05 5.07 -4.49
CA CYS A 22 -1.64 4.38 -5.63
C CYS A 22 -2.97 3.73 -5.27
N TRP A 23 -3.11 3.16 -4.07
CA TRP A 23 -4.37 2.60 -3.57
C TRP A 23 -5.45 3.69 -3.44
N ARG A 24 -5.10 4.86 -2.92
CA ARG A 24 -6.01 6.02 -2.80
C ARG A 24 -6.46 6.52 -4.17
N GLU A 25 -5.53 6.59 -5.12
CA GLU A 25 -5.72 7.14 -6.48
C GLU A 25 -6.23 6.10 -7.49
N GLU A 26 -6.59 4.89 -7.05
CA GLU A 26 -7.22 3.90 -7.92
C GLU A 26 -8.44 4.51 -8.64
N PRO A 27 -8.62 4.28 -9.96
CA PRO A 27 -9.68 4.91 -10.74
C PRO A 27 -11.09 4.73 -10.18
N LYS A 28 -11.34 3.64 -9.46
CA LYS A 28 -12.62 3.34 -8.80
C LYS A 28 -12.87 4.18 -7.54
N ARG A 29 -11.80 4.64 -6.88
CA ARG A 29 -11.86 5.45 -5.64
C ARG A 29 -11.57 6.92 -5.92
N ASN A 30 -10.41 7.22 -6.51
CA ASN A 30 -9.90 8.57 -6.76
C ASN A 30 -10.11 9.52 -5.56
N TRP A 31 -9.72 9.07 -4.37
CA TRP A 31 -9.97 9.82 -3.15
C TRP A 31 -8.96 10.94 -2.97
N GLN A 32 -9.42 12.09 -2.48
CA GLN A 32 -8.53 13.11 -1.94
C GLN A 32 -7.93 12.64 -0.61
N VAL A 33 -6.72 13.13 -0.27
CA VAL A 33 -6.05 12.82 1.02
C VAL A 33 -6.98 13.09 2.21
N LYS A 34 -7.73 14.19 2.20
CA LYS A 34 -8.67 14.54 3.27
C LYS A 34 -9.74 13.46 3.49
N ARG A 35 -10.26 12.88 2.41
CA ARG A 35 -11.27 11.82 2.48
C ARG A 35 -10.66 10.53 3.03
N ALA A 36 -9.54 10.08 2.47
CA ALA A 36 -8.89 8.85 2.95
C ALA A 36 -8.50 8.94 4.44
N ALA A 37 -7.98 10.11 4.86
CA ALA A 37 -7.64 10.36 6.25
C ALA A 37 -8.88 10.35 7.17
N LEU A 38 -10.00 10.95 6.72
CA LEU A 38 -11.25 10.96 7.47
C LEU A 38 -11.81 9.54 7.64
N GLU A 39 -11.90 8.78 6.55
CA GLU A 39 -12.42 7.40 6.54
C GLU A 39 -11.56 6.48 7.42
N PHE A 40 -10.25 6.68 7.45
CA PHE A 40 -9.34 5.91 8.31
C PHE A 40 -9.28 6.42 9.77
N GLY A 41 -9.75 7.63 10.05
CA GLY A 41 -9.72 8.23 11.39
C GLY A 41 -8.39 8.87 11.81
N VAL A 42 -7.65 9.46 10.86
CA VAL A 42 -6.39 10.19 11.13
C VAL A 42 -6.42 11.61 10.59
N LYS A 43 -5.49 12.45 11.05
CA LYS A 43 -5.32 13.80 10.50
C LYS A 43 -4.82 13.73 9.04
N PRO A 44 -5.26 14.61 8.13
CA PRO A 44 -4.78 14.65 6.74
C PRO A 44 -3.25 14.78 6.62
N ALA A 45 -2.62 15.53 7.53
CA ALA A 45 -1.17 15.66 7.59
C ALA A 45 -0.46 14.34 7.95
N THR A 46 -1.07 13.51 8.79
CA THR A 46 -0.54 12.17 9.11
C THR A 46 -0.57 11.28 7.87
N TRP A 47 -1.71 11.25 7.18
CA TRP A 47 -1.87 10.49 5.94
C TRP A 47 -0.89 10.94 4.85
N SER A 48 -0.77 12.26 4.63
CA SER A 48 0.17 12.83 3.65
C SER A 48 1.63 12.44 3.94
N ARG A 49 2.05 12.45 5.20
CA ARG A 49 3.40 12.00 5.61
C ARG A 49 3.64 10.51 5.37
N TRP A 50 2.60 9.68 5.47
CA TRP A 50 2.67 8.27 5.12
C TRP A 50 2.87 8.07 3.62
N GLU A 51 2.08 8.75 2.78
CA GLU A 51 2.21 8.68 1.32
C GLU A 51 3.58 9.18 0.83
N ALA A 52 4.11 10.22 1.47
CA ALA A 52 5.43 10.75 1.16
C ALA A 52 6.59 9.87 1.68
N GLY A 53 6.31 8.78 2.41
CA GLY A 53 7.33 7.94 3.04
C GLY A 53 8.11 8.62 4.18
N LEU A 54 7.67 9.80 4.62
CA LEU A 54 8.31 10.57 5.70
C LEU A 54 8.07 9.97 7.08
N ARG A 55 6.99 9.18 7.22
CA ARG A 55 6.65 8.50 8.46
C ARG A 55 5.95 7.18 8.15
N PHE A 56 6.25 6.15 8.92
CA PHE A 56 5.49 4.90 8.89
C PHE A 56 4.34 4.94 9.92
N PRO A 57 3.19 4.29 9.69
CA PRO A 57 2.13 4.16 10.68
C PRO A 57 2.65 3.56 12.00
N ALA A 58 2.06 3.95 13.13
CA ALA A 58 2.39 3.32 14.40
C ALA A 58 1.97 1.84 14.39
N PRO A 59 2.59 0.94 15.19
CA PRO A 59 2.30 -0.50 15.16
C PRO A 59 0.81 -0.85 15.28
N HIS A 60 0.08 -0.16 16.16
CA HIS A 60 -1.37 -0.37 16.35
C HIS A 60 -2.23 0.10 15.16
N GLN A 61 -1.68 0.88 14.24
CA GLN A 61 -2.37 1.38 13.03
C GLN A 61 -2.10 0.50 11.81
N VAL A 62 -1.05 -0.33 11.84
CA VAL A 62 -0.63 -1.15 10.68
C VAL A 62 -1.70 -2.15 10.28
N ARG A 63 -2.21 -2.94 11.25
CA ARG A 63 -3.25 -3.94 10.95
C ARG A 63 -4.57 -3.29 10.50
N PRO A 64 -5.12 -2.28 11.21
CA PRO A 64 -6.30 -1.56 10.73
C PRO A 64 -6.12 -0.96 9.33
N LEU A 65 -4.93 -0.45 9.01
CA LEU A 65 -4.66 0.11 7.68
C LEU A 65 -4.67 -0.97 6.60
N ALA A 66 -4.11 -2.14 6.88
CA ALA A 66 -4.14 -3.29 5.97
C ALA A 66 -5.58 -3.76 5.71
N ASP A 67 -6.38 -3.88 6.77
CA ASP A 67 -7.79 -4.26 6.69
C ASP A 67 -8.60 -3.19 5.90
N PHE A 68 -8.37 -1.90 6.18
CA PHE A 68 -8.97 -0.78 5.45
C PHE A 68 -8.62 -0.79 3.96
N MET A 69 -7.38 -1.17 3.64
CA MET A 69 -6.92 -1.30 2.26
C MET A 69 -7.40 -2.57 1.56
N GLY A 70 -7.85 -3.57 2.32
CA GLY A 70 -8.21 -4.90 1.80
C GLY A 70 -6.99 -5.71 1.36
N VAL A 71 -5.83 -5.50 1.98
CA VAL A 71 -4.57 -6.20 1.65
C VAL A 71 -3.96 -6.82 2.91
N PRO A 72 -3.17 -7.90 2.80
CA PRO A 72 -2.49 -8.47 3.97
C PRO A 72 -1.39 -7.53 4.49
N VAL A 73 -1.13 -7.54 5.80
CA VAL A 73 -0.13 -6.66 6.44
C VAL A 73 1.27 -6.78 5.83
N CYS A 74 1.66 -7.98 5.42
CA CYS A 74 2.95 -8.23 4.76
C CYS A 74 3.17 -7.38 3.51
N ARG A 75 2.09 -6.95 2.85
CA ARG A 75 2.12 -6.08 1.67
C ARG A 75 2.83 -4.75 1.92
N PHE A 76 2.89 -4.31 3.19
CA PHE A 76 3.57 -3.07 3.57
C PHE A 76 5.08 -3.23 3.79
N PHE A 77 5.56 -4.47 3.93
CA PHE A 77 6.95 -4.76 4.33
C PHE A 77 7.72 -5.59 3.31
N CYS A 78 7.04 -6.42 2.52
CA CYS A 78 7.67 -7.24 1.51
C CYS A 78 7.91 -6.45 0.23
N GLY A 79 9.17 -6.38 -0.19
CA GLY A 79 9.60 -5.81 -1.46
C GLY A 79 9.48 -6.79 -2.64
N PRO A 80 9.87 -6.35 -3.85
CA PRO A 80 9.68 -7.05 -5.13
C PRO A 80 10.33 -8.44 -5.21
N ASP A 81 11.44 -8.66 -4.50
CA ASP A 81 12.29 -9.84 -4.71
C ASP A 81 12.02 -10.98 -3.71
N TRP A 82 11.02 -10.82 -2.84
CA TRP A 82 10.81 -11.73 -1.73
C TRP A 82 9.55 -12.55 -1.92
N ARG A 83 9.71 -13.87 -2.07
CA ARG A 83 8.66 -14.85 -1.79
C ARG A 83 8.20 -14.61 -0.34
N CYS A 84 7.15 -13.82 -0.12
CA CYS A 84 6.70 -13.59 1.25
C CYS A 84 6.39 -14.95 1.89
N PRO A 85 7.08 -15.35 2.97
CA PRO A 85 6.81 -16.60 3.66
C PRO A 85 5.34 -16.69 4.11
N CYS A 86 4.70 -15.53 4.24
CA CYS A 86 3.29 -15.37 4.55
C CYS A 86 2.32 -15.61 3.36
N CYS A 87 2.77 -15.44 2.10
CA CYS A 87 1.96 -15.56 0.88
C CYS A 87 2.23 -16.86 0.12
N VAL A 88 3.32 -17.56 0.41
CA VAL A 88 3.55 -18.94 -0.05
C VAL A 88 2.52 -19.81 0.69
N ARG A 89 1.41 -20.15 0.02
CA ARG A 89 0.35 -21.00 0.57
C ARG A 89 0.94 -22.21 1.29
N ARG A 90 0.46 -22.50 2.51
CA ARG A 90 0.38 -23.89 2.98
C ARG A 90 -0.57 -24.61 2.04
N GLY A 91 -0.04 -25.36 1.10
CA GLY A 91 -0.78 -26.39 0.40
C GLY A 91 -0.63 -27.67 1.19
N GLU A 92 -1.62 -27.99 2.01
CA GLU A 92 -1.98 -29.34 2.45
C GLU A 92 -3.50 -29.46 2.39
#